data_AF-A0A158BKS3-F1
#
_entry.id   AF-A0A158BKS3-F1
#
_cell.length_a   1.000
_cell.length_b   1.000
_cell.length_c   1.000
_cell.angle_alpha   90.00
_cell.angle_beta   90.00
_cell.angle_gamma   90.00
#
_symmetry.space_group_name_H-M   'P 1'
#
loop_
_entity.id
_entity.type
_entity.pdbx_description
1 polymer ?
#
loop_
_entity_poly.entity_id
_entity_poly.type
_entity_poly.pdbx_seq_one_letter_code
_entity_poly.pdbx_strand_id
1 'polypeptide(L)'
;MLSQQSLDVAQRNATLSCRDAAQCDAVWKLTKTYVEQSSKERLTRADDAAIETDVPSGSGKPVFSATRVANGNGGATISLFAQCKGMYGDESARGSDFDDCATKIISVQNGFVTYLRSHLPAQ
;
A
#
# COMPACT_ATOMS: atom_id res chain seq x y z
N MET A 1 -17.54 -12.78 -6.21
CA MET A 1 -17.98 -11.52 -5.59
C MET A 1 -16.85 -11.02 -4.71
N LEU A 2 -16.41 -9.77 -4.87
CA LEU A 2 -15.35 -9.22 -4.02
C LEU A 2 -15.88 -9.02 -2.60
N SER A 3 -15.13 -9.51 -1.61
CA SER A 3 -15.53 -9.51 -0.21
C SER A 3 -14.50 -8.78 0.64
N GLN A 4 -14.89 -8.44 1.87
CA GLN A 4 -13.98 -7.95 2.90
C GLN A 4 -12.78 -8.90 3.07
N GLN A 5 -13.03 -10.21 3.05
CA GLN A 5 -11.98 -11.22 3.18
C GLN A 5 -10.93 -11.13 2.07
N SER A 6 -11.33 -10.85 0.83
CA SER A 6 -10.39 -10.68 -0.29
C SER A 6 -9.48 -9.45 -0.08
N LEU A 7 -10.02 -8.36 0.47
CA LEU A 7 -9.25 -7.17 0.83
C LEU A 7 -8.29 -7.45 1.98
N ASP A 8 -8.73 -8.17 3.01
CA ASP A 8 -7.88 -8.53 4.14
C ASP A 8 -6.70 -9.42 3.71
N VAL A 9 -6.93 -10.33 2.75
CA VAL A 9 -5.85 -11.14 2.16
C VAL A 9 -4.88 -10.25 1.37
N ALA A 10 -5.39 -9.34 0.53
CA ALA A 10 -4.53 -8.42 -0.23
C ALA A 10 -3.70 -7.52 0.71
N GLN A 11 -4.30 -6.99 1.77
CA GLN A 11 -3.61 -6.19 2.79
C GLN A 11 -2.48 -6.95 3.47
N ARG A 12 -2.69 -8.23 3.79
CA ARG A 12 -1.63 -9.10 4.37
C ARG A 12 -0.52 -9.40 3.36
N ASN A 13 -0.86 -9.56 2.09
CA ASN A 13 0.12 -9.79 1.03
C ASN A 13 0.95 -8.55 0.71
N ALA A 14 0.44 -7.36 1.03
CA ALA A 14 1.09 -6.08 0.77
C ALA A 14 2.13 -5.70 1.85
N THR A 15 2.82 -6.69 2.40
CA THR A 15 3.83 -6.53 3.45
C THR A 15 5.12 -7.24 3.06
N LEU A 16 6.26 -6.55 3.24
CA LEU A 16 7.60 -7.12 3.06
C LEU A 16 8.46 -6.84 4.30
N SER A 17 9.11 -7.88 4.82
CA SER A 17 10.15 -7.73 5.84
C SER A 17 11.52 -7.65 5.18
N CYS A 18 12.23 -6.56 5.44
CA CYS A 18 13.63 -6.37 5.06
C CYS A 18 14.55 -6.71 6.24
N ARG A 19 15.74 -7.21 5.93
CA ARG A 19 16.67 -7.89 6.88
C ARG A 19 17.72 -6.97 7.48
N ASP A 20 18.14 -5.94 6.77
CA ASP A 20 19.17 -4.99 7.21
C ASP A 20 18.87 -3.57 6.70
N ALA A 21 19.56 -2.58 7.26
CA ALA A 21 19.33 -1.18 6.96
C ALA A 21 19.46 -0.87 5.46
N ALA A 22 20.49 -1.40 4.79
CA ALA A 22 20.72 -1.14 3.37
C ALA A 22 19.59 -1.68 2.49
N GLN A 23 19.13 -2.92 2.76
CA GLN A 23 18.00 -3.48 2.05
C GLN A 23 16.71 -2.71 2.37
N CYS A 24 16.49 -2.35 3.63
CA CYS A 24 15.30 -1.59 4.02
C CYS A 24 15.23 -0.22 3.37
N ASP A 25 16.35 0.48 3.23
CA ASP A 25 16.40 1.78 2.55
C ASP A 25 16.11 1.64 1.05
N ALA A 26 16.64 0.59 0.41
CA ALA A 26 16.34 0.28 -0.98
C ALA A 26 14.85 -0.05 -1.19
N VAL A 27 14.27 -0.90 -0.33
CA VAL A 27 12.83 -1.24 -0.36
C VAL A 27 11.99 0.01 -0.13
N TRP A 28 12.38 0.87 0.81
CA TRP A 28 11.63 2.06 1.16
C TRP A 28 11.59 3.08 0.01
N LYS A 29 12.72 3.27 -0.67
CA LYS A 29 12.78 4.11 -1.88
C LYS A 29 11.87 3.57 -2.99
N LEU A 30 11.89 2.25 -3.24
CA LEU A 30 10.99 1.62 -4.21
C LEU A 30 9.52 1.71 -3.79
N THR A 31 9.24 1.62 -2.49
CA THR A 31 7.89 1.76 -1.94
C THR A 31 7.34 3.15 -2.22
N LYS A 32 8.15 4.21 -2.03
CA LYS A 32 7.77 5.58 -2.40
C LYS A 32 7.39 5.67 -3.88
N THR A 33 8.24 5.16 -4.77
CA THR A 33 7.96 5.14 -6.21
C THR A 33 6.68 4.37 -6.54
N TYR A 34 6.45 3.24 -5.88
CA TYR A 34 5.23 2.44 -6.09
C TYR A 34 3.96 3.20 -5.67
N VAL A 35 4.00 3.91 -4.54
CA VAL A 35 2.90 4.77 -4.07
C VAL A 35 2.63 5.91 -5.06
N GLU A 36 3.68 6.60 -5.54
CA GLU A 36 3.57 7.69 -6.51
C GLU A 36 2.97 7.23 -7.85
N GLN A 37 3.28 6.01 -8.29
CA GLN A 37 2.73 5.45 -9.53
C GLN A 37 1.30 4.93 -9.37
N SER A 38 0.93 4.49 -8.17
CA SER A 38 -0.37 3.87 -7.89
C SER A 38 -1.42 4.86 -7.40
N SER A 39 -1.03 6.08 -7.03
CA SER A 39 -1.91 7.13 -6.52
C SER A 39 -1.92 8.34 -7.45
N LYS A 40 -3.08 8.94 -7.70
CA LYS A 40 -3.16 10.20 -8.47
C LYS A 40 -2.88 11.41 -7.57
N GLU A 41 -3.21 11.28 -6.30
CA GLU A 41 -3.01 12.24 -5.25
C GLU A 41 -1.53 12.41 -4.93
N ARG A 42 -1.14 13.65 -4.62
CA ARG A 42 0.25 13.99 -4.32
C ARG A 42 0.66 13.41 -2.97
N LEU A 43 1.96 13.13 -2.82
CA LEU A 43 2.53 12.84 -1.51
C LEU A 43 2.42 14.06 -0.58
N THR A 44 1.91 13.84 0.63
CA THR A 44 1.85 14.82 1.71
C THR A 44 2.96 14.60 2.74
N ARG A 45 3.44 13.35 2.86
CA ARG A 45 4.55 12.95 3.71
C ARG A 45 5.35 11.84 3.05
N ALA A 46 6.68 11.90 3.16
CA ALA A 46 7.58 10.82 2.74
C ALA A 46 8.90 10.94 3.54
N ASP A 47 8.92 10.36 4.73
CA ASP A 47 10.07 10.31 5.62
C ASP A 47 10.47 8.86 5.93
N ASP A 48 11.33 8.64 6.90
CA ASP A 48 11.88 7.31 7.21
C ASP A 48 10.86 6.32 7.81
N ALA A 49 9.67 6.79 8.22
CA ALA A 49 8.66 5.96 8.88
C ALA A 49 7.34 5.88 8.13
N ALA A 50 6.97 6.89 7.34
CA ALA A 50 5.76 6.81 6.52
C ALA A 50 5.86 7.54 5.17
N ILE A 51 5.08 7.01 4.23
CA ILE A 51 4.74 7.62 2.96
C ILE A 51 3.22 7.78 2.94
N GLU A 52 2.74 9.00 2.79
CA GLU A 52 1.32 9.34 2.80
C GLU A 52 0.99 10.18 1.58
N THR A 53 -0.17 9.93 0.99
CA THR A 53 -0.77 10.76 -0.04
C THR A 53 -1.87 11.63 0.57
N ASP A 54 -2.31 12.64 -0.18
CA ASP A 54 -3.57 13.30 0.10
C ASP A 54 -4.74 12.30 0.05
N VAL A 55 -5.87 12.65 0.68
CA VAL A 55 -7.06 11.79 0.72
C VAL A 55 -7.69 11.67 -0.68
N PRO A 56 -8.40 10.57 -0.99
CA PRO A 56 -9.01 10.39 -2.30
C PRO A 56 -9.97 11.53 -2.66
N SER A 57 -9.64 12.28 -3.71
CA SER A 57 -10.45 13.42 -4.18
C SER A 57 -11.75 12.97 -4.86
N GLY A 58 -11.75 11.78 -5.48
CA GLY A 58 -12.88 11.21 -6.21
C GLY A 58 -13.22 9.78 -5.80
N SER A 59 -14.49 9.39 -5.99
CA SER A 59 -14.98 8.04 -5.73
C SER A 59 -14.36 6.99 -6.65
N GLY A 60 -14.21 5.75 -6.15
CA GLY A 60 -13.71 4.63 -6.95
C GLY A 60 -12.24 4.74 -7.37
N LYS A 61 -11.49 5.70 -6.82
CA LYS A 61 -10.07 5.94 -7.11
C LYS A 61 -9.28 5.76 -5.81
N PRO A 62 -8.67 4.58 -5.58
CA PRO A 62 -7.91 4.37 -4.38
C PRO A 62 -6.62 5.20 -4.40
N VAL A 63 -6.21 5.63 -3.21
CA VAL A 63 -4.88 6.19 -2.94
C VAL A 63 -4.16 5.27 -1.96
N PHE A 64 -2.84 5.32 -1.98
CA PHE A 64 -2.02 4.39 -1.21
C PHE A 64 -1.08 5.12 -0.27
N SER A 65 -0.83 4.51 0.88
CA SER A 65 0.16 4.96 1.85
C SER A 65 1.01 3.75 2.28
N ALA A 66 2.15 4.01 2.90
CA ALA A 66 3.00 2.96 3.42
C ALA A 66 3.60 3.34 4.76
N THR A 67 3.89 2.33 5.57
CA THR A 67 4.64 2.48 6.83
C THR A 67 5.88 1.60 6.82
N ARG A 68 6.92 2.06 7.54
CA ARG A 68 8.13 1.31 7.84
C ARG A 68 8.27 1.18 9.35
N VAL A 69 8.23 -0.04 9.85
CA VAL A 69 8.30 -0.34 11.29
C VAL A 69 9.52 -1.20 11.56
N ALA A 70 10.48 -0.70 12.34
CA ALA A 70 11.66 -1.46 12.72
C ALA A 70 11.29 -2.73 13.49
N ASN A 71 11.98 -3.85 13.21
CA ASN A 71 11.71 -5.15 13.84
C ASN A 71 12.69 -5.51 14.98
N GLY A 72 13.52 -4.56 15.41
CA GLY A 72 14.50 -4.73 16.51
C GLY A 72 15.82 -5.39 16.12
N ASN A 73 15.92 -6.01 14.94
CA ASN A 73 17.11 -6.76 14.51
C ASN A 73 17.92 -6.03 13.41
N GLY A 74 17.75 -4.71 13.29
CA GLY A 74 18.32 -3.91 12.19
C GLY A 74 17.52 -3.98 10.87
N GLY A 75 16.43 -4.76 10.84
CA GLY A 75 15.47 -4.81 9.75
C GLY A 75 14.20 -4.02 10.04
N ALA A 76 13.26 -4.05 9.10
CA ALA A 76 11.96 -3.42 9.23
C ALA A 76 10.88 -4.21 8.47
N THR A 77 9.64 -3.97 8.85
CA THR A 77 8.45 -4.40 8.11
C THR A 77 7.90 -3.20 7.37
N ILE A 78 7.74 -3.34 6.07
CA ILE A 78 7.16 -2.33 5.18
C ILE A 78 5.80 -2.82 4.73
N SER A 79 4.76 -2.02 4.95
CA SER A 79 3.38 -2.37 4.65
C SER A 79 2.72 -1.28 3.82
N LEU A 80 1.99 -1.68 2.78
CA LEU A 80 1.20 -0.81 1.92
C LEU A 80 -0.28 -0.84 2.33
N PHE A 81 -0.91 0.32 2.41
CA PHE A 81 -2.31 0.51 2.77
C PHE A 81 -3.04 1.24 1.65
N ALA A 82 -4.37 1.14 1.65
CA ALA A 82 -5.20 1.81 0.68
C ALA A 82 -6.37 2.52 1.36
N GLN A 83 -6.76 3.65 0.78
CA GLN A 83 -8.00 4.35 1.08
C GLN A 83 -8.76 4.58 -0.22
N CYS A 84 -10.09 4.44 -0.22
CA CYS A 84 -10.90 4.67 -1.40
C CYS A 84 -12.24 5.30 -1.03
N LYS A 85 -12.51 6.49 -1.55
CA LYS A 85 -13.78 7.19 -1.34
C LYS A 85 -14.93 6.42 -2.01
N GLY A 86 -16.07 6.35 -1.33
CA GLY A 86 -17.27 5.63 -1.78
C GLY A 86 -17.23 4.11 -1.59
N MET A 87 -16.13 3.57 -1.04
CA MET A 87 -16.00 2.13 -0.77
C MET A 87 -16.92 1.67 0.38
N TYR A 88 -17.01 2.47 1.43
CA TYR A 88 -17.88 2.24 2.58
C TYR A 88 -18.78 3.46 2.81
N GLY A 89 -20.03 3.20 3.20
CA GLY A 89 -20.98 4.19 3.69
C GLY A 89 -21.04 4.21 5.21
N ASP A 90 -22.17 4.68 5.75
CA ASP A 90 -22.41 4.74 7.19
C ASP A 90 -22.28 3.35 7.83
N GLU A 91 -21.78 3.31 9.07
CA GLU A 91 -21.58 2.07 9.83
C GLU A 91 -20.76 0.99 9.10
N SER A 92 -19.85 1.41 8.19
CA SER A 92 -19.06 0.51 7.33
C SER A 92 -19.91 -0.35 6.38
N ALA A 93 -21.14 0.08 6.08
CA ALA A 93 -21.95 -0.55 5.05
C ALA A 93 -21.23 -0.51 3.71
N ARG A 94 -21.47 -1.53 2.88
CA ARG A 94 -20.91 -1.59 1.53
C ARG A 94 -21.36 -0.37 0.71
N GLY A 95 -20.42 0.46 0.30
CA GLY A 95 -20.69 1.65 -0.50
C GLY A 95 -20.93 1.34 -1.98
N SER A 96 -21.39 2.34 -2.74
CA SER A 96 -21.69 2.21 -4.17
C SER A 96 -20.49 1.84 -5.02
N ASP A 97 -19.29 2.26 -4.60
CA ASP A 97 -18.05 2.05 -5.35
C ASP A 97 -17.21 0.89 -4.79
N PHE A 98 -17.80 0.04 -3.93
CA PHE A 98 -17.05 -1.03 -3.28
C PHE A 98 -16.33 -1.93 -4.28
N ASP A 99 -17.01 -2.43 -5.32
CA ASP A 99 -16.39 -3.37 -6.27
C ASP A 99 -15.27 -2.70 -7.09
N ASP A 100 -15.47 -1.45 -7.49
CA ASP A 100 -14.48 -0.66 -8.22
C ASP A 100 -13.24 -0.39 -7.37
N CYS A 101 -13.44 0.03 -6.12
CA CYS A 101 -12.37 0.22 -5.15
C CYS A 101 -11.66 -1.12 -4.88
N ALA A 102 -12.40 -2.18 -4.56
CA ALA A 102 -11.83 -3.46 -4.17
C ALA A 102 -11.00 -4.09 -5.29
N THR A 103 -11.48 -4.03 -6.54
CA THR A 103 -10.73 -4.54 -7.71
C THR A 103 -9.37 -3.86 -7.82
N LYS A 104 -9.34 -2.53 -7.72
CA LYS A 104 -8.11 -1.73 -7.88
C LYS A 104 -7.17 -1.92 -6.70
N ILE A 105 -7.69 -1.89 -5.46
CA ILE A 105 -6.92 -2.11 -4.24
C ILE A 105 -6.25 -3.48 -4.27
N ILE A 106 -7.01 -4.55 -4.54
CA ILE A 106 -6.50 -5.92 -4.56
C ILE A 106 -5.43 -6.08 -5.62
N SER A 107 -5.62 -5.51 -6.81
CA SER A 107 -4.63 -5.57 -7.89
C SER A 107 -3.31 -4.91 -7.49
N VAL A 108 -3.35 -3.71 -6.90
CA VAL A 108 -2.14 -2.98 -6.49
C VAL A 108 -1.47 -3.66 -5.29
N GLN A 109 -2.23 -4.00 -4.25
CA GLN A 109 -1.67 -4.63 -3.05
C GLN A 109 -1.01 -5.98 -3.33
N ASN A 110 -1.61 -6.83 -4.17
CA ASN A 110 -0.99 -8.11 -4.54
C ASN A 110 0.20 -7.95 -5.49
N GLY A 111 0.31 -6.84 -6.22
CA GLY A 111 1.45 -6.53 -7.09
C GLY A 111 2.67 -5.97 -6.34
N PHE A 112 2.45 -5.41 -5.15
CA PHE A 112 3.46 -4.63 -4.41
C PHE A 112 4.74 -5.43 -4.12
N VAL A 113 4.63 -6.58 -3.46
CA VAL A 113 5.82 -7.39 -3.09
C VAL A 113 6.56 -7.90 -4.31
N THR A 114 5.85 -8.27 -5.38
CA THR A 114 6.45 -8.68 -6.65
C THR A 114 7.24 -7.54 -7.28
N TYR A 115 6.67 -6.33 -7.32
CA TYR A 115 7.36 -5.13 -7.79
C TYR A 115 8.64 -4.86 -7.00
N LEU A 116 8.59 -4.91 -5.68
CA LEU A 116 9.78 -4.69 -4.85
C LEU A 116 10.87 -5.73 -5.17
N ARG A 117 10.51 -7.01 -5.21
CA ARG A 117 11.47 -8.10 -5.47
C ARG A 117 12.09 -8.04 -6.86
N SER A 118 11.36 -7.57 -7.88
CA SER A 118 11.90 -7.46 -9.24
C SER A 118 12.83 -6.26 -9.43
N HIS A 119 12.78 -5.27 -8.55
CA HIS A 119 13.59 -4.04 -8.65
C HIS A 119 14.72 -3.98 -7.61
N LEU A 120 14.71 -4.86 -6.61
CA LEU A 120 15.86 -5.06 -5.75
C LEU A 120 16.96 -5.82 -6.53
N PRO A 121 18.24 -5.42 -6.38
CA PRO A 121 19.32 -6.20 -6.94
C PRO A 121 19.27 -7.64 -6.40
N ALA A 122 19.62 -8.61 -7.24
CA ALA A 122 19.77 -10.00 -6.81
C ALA A 122 20.73 -10.04 -5.61
N GLN A 123 20.23 -10.56 -4.50
CA GLN A 123 21.00 -10.78 -3.27
C GLN A 123 21.81 -12.06 -3.40
#